data_AF-A0A0S4LE67-F1
#
_entry.id   AF-A0A0S4LE67-F1
#
_cell.length_a   1.000
_cell.length_b   1.000
_cell.length_c   1.000
_cell.angle_alpha   90.00
_cell.angle_beta   90.00
_cell.angle_gamma   90.00
#
_symmetry.space_group_name_H-M   'P 1'
#
loop_
_entity.id
_entity.type
_entity.pdbx_description
1 polymer ?
#
loop_
_entity_poly.entity_id
_entity_poly.type
_entity_poly.pdbx_seq_one_letter_code
_entity_poly.pdbx_strand_id
1 'polypeptide(L)'
;MVEISRTNNRITVEGDLRDFHYLLAQIHQCIEVAGYHDVILDMSACTSAFQNSMLSVCAQVAAYRKSGVTFTLVSPRVRTLSNLFKNTNWAHFLDPLQFHQSNFRGHTRIAATQYQSPEEQGAAVNRIVNVMLGALPDLERTDFAAFEWAINEITDNVLVHAKSPIGGLVQVSTFQKGAKSVQFVVADAGIGIPASLKPGHPEIRSDTEALDWAIREGVTRDTRIGQGNGLFGSYRVCSKSKGHFQIDSGHARLEYNPRRQQMSITNQTIPYSGTLIAATIDFSNPKLLADALQFKGETYRPTDYVEFTYEGRDGGPVSFLLRDECTSFGSRVSGKPVRQKLHNIIKMTDSRVVNVDFSGVPVISSSFADEAFGKLFLQLGPMQFMQRVRLVNTIDTVESLINRAIEQRMKVGLSDAGV
;
A
#
# COMPACT_ATOMS: atom_id res chain seq x y z
N MET A 1 -26.94 1.96 -7.55
CA MET A 1 -26.53 1.14 -8.71
C MET A 1 -25.72 2.06 -9.61
N VAL A 2 -24.64 1.59 -10.23
CA VAL A 2 -23.87 2.41 -11.18
C VAL A 2 -24.52 2.31 -12.55
N GLU A 3 -24.67 3.43 -13.23
CA GLU A 3 -25.07 3.50 -14.63
C GLU A 3 -23.91 4.07 -15.42
N ILE A 4 -23.53 3.37 -16.50
CA ILE A 4 -22.47 3.82 -17.40
C ILE A 4 -23.04 3.87 -18.80
N SER A 5 -23.02 5.06 -19.39
CA SER A 5 -23.53 5.32 -20.72
C SER A 5 -22.45 5.95 -21.59
N ARG A 6 -22.57 5.75 -22.91
CA ARG A 6 -21.66 6.34 -23.90
C ARG A 6 -22.46 7.06 -24.96
N THR A 7 -22.08 8.30 -25.23
CA THR A 7 -22.58 9.11 -26.35
C THR A 7 -21.37 9.63 -27.11
N ASN A 8 -21.17 9.15 -28.33
CA ASN A 8 -19.98 9.42 -29.14
C ASN A 8 -18.69 9.05 -28.36
N ASN A 9 -17.82 10.04 -28.14
CA ASN A 9 -16.56 9.90 -27.43
C ASN A 9 -16.63 10.18 -25.92
N ARG A 10 -17.83 10.50 -25.40
CA ARG A 10 -18.06 10.74 -23.97
C ARG A 10 -18.63 9.50 -23.30
N ILE A 11 -17.99 9.08 -22.22
CA ILE A 11 -18.45 8.00 -21.33
C ILE A 11 -18.81 8.64 -19.98
N THR A 12 -20.08 8.52 -19.58
CA THR A 12 -20.60 9.08 -18.34
C THR A 12 -20.75 7.98 -17.29
N VAL A 13 -20.28 8.24 -16.08
CA VAL A 13 -20.42 7.35 -14.92
C VAL A 13 -21.32 8.02 -13.88
N GLU A 14 -22.48 7.42 -13.64
CA GLU A 14 -23.46 7.89 -12.65
C GLU A 14 -23.55 6.90 -11.49
N GLY A 15 -23.44 7.40 -10.25
CA GLY A 15 -23.56 6.58 -9.05
C GLY A 15 -22.25 5.94 -8.55
N ASP A 16 -22.37 4.71 -8.03
CA ASP A 16 -21.36 4.04 -7.19
C ASP A 16 -20.45 3.09 -7.97
N LEU A 17 -19.27 3.56 -8.39
CA LEU A 17 -18.32 2.80 -9.21
C LEU A 17 -17.54 1.77 -8.40
N ARG A 18 -18.19 0.61 -8.13
CA ARG A 18 -17.57 -0.56 -7.48
C ARG A 18 -16.88 -1.50 -8.45
N ASP A 19 -17.53 -1.83 -9.57
CA ASP A 19 -16.97 -2.71 -10.59
C ASP A 19 -16.48 -1.87 -11.77
N PHE A 20 -15.25 -2.13 -12.21
CA PHE A 20 -14.59 -1.40 -13.28
C PHE A 20 -14.80 -2.03 -14.66
N HIS A 21 -15.22 -3.30 -14.76
CA HIS A 21 -15.24 -4.03 -16.02
C HIS A 21 -16.12 -3.35 -17.06
N TYR A 22 -17.35 -2.95 -16.69
CA TYR A 22 -18.25 -2.32 -17.63
C TYR A 22 -17.74 -0.95 -18.11
N LEU A 23 -17.06 -0.18 -17.24
CA LEU A 23 -16.38 1.05 -17.63
C LEU A 23 -15.27 0.78 -18.65
N LEU A 24 -14.42 -0.22 -18.39
CA LEU A 24 -13.36 -0.60 -19.33
C LEU A 24 -13.91 -1.09 -20.67
N ALA A 25 -15.01 -1.84 -20.67
CA ALA A 25 -15.69 -2.24 -21.89
C ALA A 25 -16.17 -1.03 -22.70
N GLN A 26 -16.75 -0.02 -22.05
CA GLN A 26 -17.16 1.22 -22.75
C GLN A 26 -15.97 2.00 -23.29
N ILE A 27 -14.84 2.04 -22.56
CA ILE A 27 -13.59 2.66 -23.05
C ILE A 27 -13.09 1.92 -24.30
N HIS A 28 -13.01 0.59 -24.25
CA HIS A 28 -12.60 -0.23 -25.38
C HIS A 28 -13.53 -0.05 -26.59
N GLN A 29 -14.85 -0.08 -26.38
CA GLN A 29 -15.84 0.15 -27.44
C GLN A 29 -15.70 1.56 -28.05
N CYS A 30 -15.37 2.57 -27.25
CA CYS A 30 -15.14 3.93 -27.73
C CYS A 30 -13.91 4.02 -28.65
N ILE A 31 -12.82 3.36 -28.26
CA ILE A 31 -11.52 3.49 -28.94
C ILE A 31 -11.41 2.50 -30.10
N GLU A 32 -11.54 1.21 -29.82
CA GLU A 32 -11.21 0.14 -30.78
C GLU A 32 -12.35 -0.14 -31.76
N VAL A 33 -13.61 0.09 -31.36
CA VAL A 33 -14.77 -0.18 -32.21
C VAL A 33 -15.27 1.08 -32.90
N ALA A 34 -15.45 2.18 -32.15
CA ALA A 34 -15.93 3.44 -32.72
C ALA A 34 -14.81 4.35 -33.28
N GLY A 35 -13.53 4.02 -33.04
CA GLY A 35 -12.39 4.70 -33.65
C GLY A 35 -12.07 6.08 -33.07
N TYR A 36 -12.54 6.40 -31.86
CA TYR A 36 -12.22 7.68 -31.22
C TYR A 36 -10.81 7.66 -30.64
N HIS A 37 -10.05 8.74 -30.88
CA HIS A 37 -8.72 8.96 -30.32
C HIS A 37 -8.71 10.03 -29.20
N ASP A 38 -9.85 10.64 -28.92
CA ASP A 38 -10.07 11.64 -27.89
C ASP A 38 -11.28 11.22 -27.02
N VAL A 39 -11.04 10.72 -25.81
CA VAL A 39 -12.09 10.17 -24.94
C VAL A 39 -12.37 11.12 -23.78
N ILE A 40 -13.64 11.41 -23.52
CA ILE A 40 -14.08 12.17 -22.35
C ILE A 40 -14.61 11.19 -21.30
N LEU A 41 -13.94 11.10 -20.16
CA LEU A 41 -14.43 10.38 -18.98
C LEU A 41 -15.18 11.35 -18.08
N ASP A 42 -16.50 11.29 -18.12
CA ASP A 42 -17.38 12.15 -17.33
C ASP A 42 -17.75 11.48 -16.01
N MET A 43 -17.03 11.87 -14.95
CA MET A 43 -17.25 11.39 -13.59
C MET A 43 -18.13 12.37 -12.79
N SER A 44 -18.76 13.37 -13.41
CA SER A 44 -19.43 14.47 -12.70
C SER A 44 -20.61 14.00 -11.83
N ALA A 45 -21.31 12.94 -12.26
CA ALA A 45 -22.41 12.29 -11.54
C ALA A 45 -21.98 11.06 -10.70
N CYS A 46 -20.68 10.76 -10.63
CA CYS A 46 -20.16 9.71 -9.77
C CYS A 46 -20.28 10.11 -8.29
N THR A 47 -20.84 9.22 -7.47
CA THR A 47 -21.08 9.46 -6.05
C THR A 47 -20.03 8.79 -5.16
N SER A 48 -19.44 7.67 -5.62
CA SER A 48 -18.33 6.99 -4.95
C SER A 48 -17.49 6.18 -5.93
N ALA A 49 -16.21 6.02 -5.61
CA ALA A 49 -15.26 5.22 -6.36
C ALA A 49 -14.26 4.56 -5.40
N PHE A 50 -13.79 3.35 -5.74
CA PHE A 50 -12.93 2.55 -4.88
C PHE A 50 -11.54 2.34 -5.49
N GLN A 51 -10.57 2.08 -4.62
CA GLN A 51 -9.17 1.98 -4.99
C GLN A 51 -8.88 0.88 -6.01
N ASN A 52 -9.45 -0.31 -5.84
CA ASN A 52 -9.28 -1.42 -6.79
C ASN A 52 -9.83 -1.04 -8.18
N SER A 53 -11.06 -0.52 -8.23
CA SER A 53 -11.70 -0.14 -9.49
C SER A 53 -10.95 0.97 -10.21
N MET A 54 -10.56 2.02 -9.49
CA MET A 54 -9.89 3.17 -10.09
C MET A 54 -8.46 2.86 -10.53
N LEU A 55 -7.71 2.04 -9.78
CA LEU A 55 -6.35 1.68 -10.19
C LEU A 55 -6.36 0.84 -11.48
N SER A 56 -7.33 -0.06 -11.63
CA SER A 56 -7.55 -0.79 -12.88
C SER A 56 -7.80 0.15 -14.07
N VAL A 57 -8.69 1.13 -13.89
CA VAL A 57 -9.00 2.12 -14.95
C VAL A 57 -7.78 2.98 -15.26
N CYS A 58 -7.04 3.44 -14.24
CA CYS A 58 -5.83 4.23 -14.42
C CYS A 58 -4.77 3.47 -15.24
N ALA A 59 -4.56 2.17 -14.96
CA ALA A 59 -3.59 1.35 -15.69
C ALA A 59 -3.95 1.23 -17.18
N GLN A 60 -5.22 0.93 -17.48
CA GLN A 60 -5.70 0.79 -18.86
C GLN A 60 -5.68 2.12 -19.62
N VAL A 61 -6.14 3.21 -18.99
CA VAL A 61 -6.11 4.55 -19.59
C VAL A 61 -4.66 4.97 -19.85
N ALA A 62 -3.73 4.73 -18.93
CA ALA A 62 -2.32 5.03 -19.15
C ALA A 62 -1.73 4.23 -20.34
N ALA A 63 -2.16 2.98 -20.55
CA ALA A 63 -1.74 2.19 -21.70
C ALA A 63 -2.29 2.73 -23.03
N TYR A 64 -3.58 3.06 -23.10
CA TYR A 64 -4.17 3.72 -24.28
C TYR A 64 -3.54 5.09 -24.56
N ARG A 65 -3.16 5.83 -23.52
CA ARG A 65 -2.43 7.09 -23.69
C ARG A 65 -1.05 6.87 -24.30
N LYS A 66 -0.37 5.79 -23.95
CA LYS A 66 0.92 5.42 -24.56
C LYS A 66 0.77 5.00 -26.03
N SER A 67 -0.40 4.53 -26.45
CA SER A 67 -0.72 4.27 -27.87
C SER A 67 -1.27 5.49 -28.62
N GLY A 68 -1.32 6.67 -27.99
CA GLY A 68 -1.66 7.94 -28.64
C GLY A 68 -3.10 8.43 -28.42
N VAL A 69 -3.92 7.75 -27.61
CA VAL A 69 -5.27 8.20 -27.26
C VAL A 69 -5.20 9.32 -26.22
N THR A 70 -5.94 10.40 -26.44
CA THR A 70 -6.07 11.50 -25.47
C THR A 70 -7.28 11.29 -24.58
N PHE A 71 -7.15 11.60 -23.29
CA PHE A 71 -8.25 11.51 -22.33
C PHE A 71 -8.47 12.87 -21.67
N THR A 72 -9.74 13.23 -21.48
CA THR A 72 -10.17 14.39 -20.68
C THR A 72 -11.03 13.92 -19.52
N LEU A 73 -10.71 14.34 -18.30
CA LEU A 73 -11.47 13.97 -17.10
C LEU A 73 -12.42 15.10 -16.66
N VAL A 74 -13.73 14.85 -16.71
CA VAL A 74 -14.69 15.70 -16.00
C VAL A 74 -14.76 15.22 -14.55
N SER A 75 -14.26 16.03 -13.62
CA SER A 75 -14.19 15.68 -12.20
C SER A 75 -15.58 15.47 -11.56
N PRO A 76 -15.69 14.62 -10.53
CA PRO A 76 -16.90 14.49 -9.73
C PRO A 76 -17.37 15.82 -9.13
N ARG A 77 -18.68 16.08 -9.15
CA ARG A 77 -19.26 17.27 -8.49
C ARG A 77 -19.16 17.20 -6.96
N VAL A 78 -19.16 15.99 -6.42
CA VAL A 78 -18.99 15.76 -4.98
C VAL A 78 -17.56 16.13 -4.58
N ARG A 79 -17.41 17.23 -3.82
CA ARG A 79 -16.10 17.82 -3.47
C ARG A 79 -15.16 16.84 -2.78
N THR A 80 -15.66 16.01 -1.87
CA THR A 80 -14.84 15.00 -1.17
C THR A 80 -14.30 13.95 -2.12
N LEU A 81 -15.09 13.52 -3.11
CA LEU A 81 -14.67 12.57 -4.14
C LEU A 81 -13.71 13.22 -5.14
N SER A 82 -13.96 14.46 -5.57
CA SER A 82 -13.01 15.22 -6.41
C SER A 82 -11.64 15.36 -5.72
N ASN A 83 -11.63 15.67 -4.43
CA ASN A 83 -10.39 15.71 -3.65
C ASN A 83 -9.73 14.33 -3.54
N LEU A 84 -10.52 13.25 -3.42
CA LEU A 84 -9.98 11.90 -3.43
C LEU A 84 -9.24 11.63 -4.75
N PHE A 85 -9.88 11.88 -5.89
CA PHE A 85 -9.29 11.71 -7.23
C PHE A 85 -7.94 12.44 -7.38
N LYS A 86 -7.85 13.68 -6.87
CA LYS A 86 -6.62 14.46 -6.88
C LYS A 86 -5.57 13.87 -5.94
N ASN A 87 -5.94 13.61 -4.68
CA ASN A 87 -5.00 13.20 -3.64
C ASN A 87 -4.47 11.78 -3.82
N THR A 88 -5.18 10.91 -4.55
CA THR A 88 -4.73 9.54 -4.87
C THR A 88 -4.07 9.43 -6.25
N ASN A 89 -3.84 10.54 -6.95
CA ASN A 89 -3.32 10.59 -8.33
C ASN A 89 -4.22 9.97 -9.41
N TRP A 90 -5.46 9.56 -9.11
CA TRP A 90 -6.36 9.03 -10.15
C TRP A 90 -6.59 10.07 -11.25
N ALA A 91 -6.85 11.32 -10.87
CA ALA A 91 -7.04 12.39 -11.85
C ALA A 91 -5.81 12.58 -12.74
N HIS A 92 -4.61 12.49 -12.18
CA HIS A 92 -3.35 12.60 -12.91
C HIS A 92 -3.15 11.45 -13.92
N PHE A 93 -3.43 10.21 -13.53
CA PHE A 93 -3.28 9.08 -14.46
C PHE A 93 -4.33 9.07 -15.57
N LEU A 94 -5.53 9.58 -15.29
CA LEU A 94 -6.61 9.69 -16.27
C LEU A 94 -6.37 10.87 -17.23
N ASP A 95 -5.94 12.02 -16.72
CA ASP A 95 -5.75 13.26 -17.49
C ASP A 95 -4.59 14.11 -16.89
N PRO A 96 -3.33 13.82 -17.26
CA PRO A 96 -2.20 14.54 -16.71
C PRO A 96 -1.99 15.93 -17.34
N LEU A 97 -2.70 16.25 -18.43
CA LEU A 97 -2.66 17.59 -19.02
C LEU A 97 -3.39 18.59 -18.13
N GLN A 98 -4.52 18.16 -17.57
CA GLN A 98 -5.29 18.99 -16.63
C GLN A 98 -4.83 18.83 -15.18
N PHE A 99 -4.34 17.65 -14.78
CA PHE A 99 -4.02 17.35 -13.38
C PHE A 99 -2.56 16.96 -13.18
N HIS A 100 -1.81 17.81 -12.48
CA HIS A 100 -0.47 17.48 -12.03
C HIS A 100 -0.49 16.37 -10.96
N GLN A 101 0.61 15.63 -10.88
CA GLN A 101 0.81 14.64 -9.84
C GLN A 101 0.71 15.31 -8.46
N SER A 102 -0.03 14.69 -7.55
CA SER A 102 -0.24 15.21 -6.22
C SER A 102 1.02 15.10 -5.38
N ASN A 103 1.34 16.19 -4.69
CA ASN A 103 2.36 16.24 -3.64
C ASN A 103 1.82 15.80 -2.28
N PHE A 104 0.59 15.25 -2.21
CA PHE A 104 -0.03 14.85 -0.95
C PHE A 104 0.80 13.74 -0.26
N ARG A 105 1.48 14.11 0.82
CA ARG A 105 2.22 13.20 1.70
C ARG A 105 1.37 12.84 2.92
N GLY A 106 0.25 12.16 2.66
CA GLY A 106 -0.57 11.61 3.73
C GLY A 106 0.14 10.49 4.48
N HIS A 107 -0.08 10.41 5.80
CA HIS A 107 0.51 9.36 6.64
C HIS A 107 -0.35 8.10 6.72
N THR A 108 -1.56 8.12 6.14
CA THR A 108 -2.51 7.00 6.18
C THR A 108 -2.81 6.41 4.81
N ARG A 109 -2.36 7.06 3.73
CA ARG A 109 -2.60 6.65 2.36
C ARG A 109 -1.42 7.05 1.50
N ILE A 110 -1.06 6.17 0.58
CA ILE A 110 -0.09 6.41 -0.47
C ILE A 110 -0.88 6.49 -1.77
N ALA A 111 -0.71 7.62 -2.47
CA ALA A 111 -1.33 7.83 -3.77
C ALA A 111 -0.85 6.78 -4.79
N ALA A 112 -1.62 6.57 -5.85
CA ALA A 112 -1.19 5.73 -6.95
C ALA A 112 0.20 6.17 -7.43
N THR A 113 1.11 5.20 -7.48
CA THR A 113 2.52 5.39 -7.81
C THR A 113 2.85 4.41 -8.93
N GLN A 114 3.43 4.92 -10.01
CA GLN A 114 3.89 4.12 -11.14
C GLN A 114 5.33 3.66 -10.92
N TYR A 115 5.65 2.45 -11.37
CA TYR A 115 7.01 1.91 -11.42
C TYR A 115 7.21 1.10 -12.70
N GLN A 116 8.37 1.28 -13.34
CA GLN A 116 8.74 0.63 -14.60
C GLN A 116 10.08 -0.10 -14.53
N SER A 117 10.87 0.15 -13.48
CA SER A 117 12.16 -0.50 -13.23
C SER A 117 12.25 -1.07 -11.81
N PRO A 118 13.21 -1.98 -11.55
CA PRO A 118 13.48 -2.49 -10.21
C PRO A 118 13.79 -1.38 -9.19
N GLU A 119 14.51 -0.33 -9.60
CA GLU A 119 14.84 0.81 -8.71
C GLU A 119 13.58 1.59 -8.32
N GLU A 120 12.68 1.85 -9.27
CA GLU A 120 11.41 2.53 -9.02
C GLU A 120 10.47 1.68 -8.16
N GLN A 121 10.44 0.36 -8.39
CA GLN A 121 9.69 -0.60 -7.58
C GLN A 121 10.20 -0.59 -6.13
N GLY A 122 11.51 -0.70 -5.93
CA GLY A 122 12.13 -0.67 -4.61
C GLY A 122 11.85 0.65 -3.88
N ALA A 123 11.93 1.79 -4.58
CA ALA A 123 11.58 3.09 -4.02
C ALA A 123 10.09 3.20 -3.63
N ALA A 124 9.18 2.63 -4.43
CA ALA A 124 7.76 2.58 -4.13
C ALA A 124 7.47 1.71 -2.90
N VAL A 125 8.04 0.50 -2.84
CA VAL A 125 7.87 -0.41 -1.70
C VAL A 125 8.46 0.18 -0.42
N ASN A 126 9.68 0.71 -0.46
CA ASN A 126 10.31 1.34 0.71
C ASN A 126 9.46 2.49 1.27
N ARG A 127 8.87 3.31 0.39
CA ARG A 127 7.92 4.36 0.81
C ARG A 127 6.69 3.77 1.49
N ILE A 128 6.16 2.67 0.97
CA ILE A 128 5.00 1.98 1.54
C ILE A 128 5.29 1.44 2.92
N VAL A 129 6.37 0.69 3.04
CA VAL A 129 6.86 0.08 4.28
C VAL A 129 7.13 1.15 5.34
N ASN A 130 7.78 2.25 4.96
CA ASN A 130 8.01 3.41 5.81
C ASN A 130 6.70 4.02 6.35
N VAL A 131 5.75 4.35 5.48
CA VAL A 131 4.46 4.92 5.91
C VAL A 131 3.72 3.96 6.84
N MET A 132 3.78 2.66 6.58
CA MET A 132 3.08 1.67 7.39
C MET A 132 3.58 1.65 8.84
N LEU A 133 4.90 1.78 9.05
CA LEU A 133 5.52 1.86 10.38
C LEU A 133 5.04 3.07 11.19
N GLY A 134 4.77 4.22 10.54
CA GLY A 134 4.24 5.42 11.19
C GLY A 134 2.71 5.46 11.26
N ALA A 135 2.03 4.70 10.40
CA ALA A 135 0.58 4.67 10.34
C ALA A 135 0.00 3.81 11.47
N LEU A 136 0.46 2.56 11.63
CA LEU A 136 -0.23 1.55 12.43
C LEU A 136 0.39 1.34 13.83
N PRO A 137 -0.41 1.26 14.90
CA PRO A 137 0.08 0.97 16.23
C PRO A 137 0.41 -0.49 16.48
N ASP A 138 1.41 -0.75 17.32
CA ASP A 138 1.72 -2.08 17.87
C ASP A 138 1.94 -3.14 16.80
N LEU A 139 2.78 -2.85 15.81
CA LEU A 139 3.17 -3.84 14.79
C LEU A 139 4.14 -4.88 15.37
N GLU A 140 3.92 -6.15 15.04
CA GLU A 140 4.88 -7.22 15.28
C GLU A 140 5.83 -7.33 14.09
N ARG A 141 7.12 -7.60 14.34
CA ARG A 141 8.14 -7.70 13.29
C ARG A 141 7.81 -8.76 12.25
N THR A 142 7.34 -9.93 12.69
CA THR A 142 6.97 -11.03 11.80
C THR A 142 5.78 -10.69 10.90
N ASP A 143 4.77 -10.00 11.44
CA ASP A 143 3.59 -9.60 10.68
C ASP A 143 3.95 -8.50 9.66
N PHE A 144 4.84 -7.60 10.05
CA PHE A 144 5.37 -6.55 9.18
C PHE A 144 6.21 -7.12 8.03
N ALA A 145 7.13 -8.05 8.33
CA ALA A 145 7.92 -8.75 7.33
C ALA A 145 7.04 -9.54 6.34
N ALA A 146 5.93 -10.13 6.80
CA ALA A 146 4.98 -10.81 5.94
C ALA A 146 4.28 -9.86 4.94
N PHE A 147 3.95 -8.64 5.38
CA PHE A 147 3.43 -7.61 4.49
C PHE A 147 4.47 -7.11 3.49
N GLU A 148 5.68 -6.80 3.97
CA GLU A 148 6.79 -6.35 3.12
C GLU A 148 7.09 -7.37 2.02
N TRP A 149 7.12 -8.66 2.38
CA TRP A 149 7.29 -9.73 1.40
C TRP A 149 6.14 -9.77 0.40
N ALA A 150 4.88 -9.76 0.86
CA ALA A 150 3.72 -9.85 -0.02
C ALA A 150 3.66 -8.70 -1.04
N ILE A 151 3.97 -7.47 -0.62
CA ILE A 151 3.97 -6.33 -1.54
C ILE A 151 5.14 -6.36 -2.51
N ASN A 152 6.34 -6.78 -2.06
CA ASN A 152 7.49 -6.97 -2.95
C ASN A 152 7.19 -8.01 -4.03
N GLU A 153 6.69 -9.18 -3.67
CA GLU A 153 6.38 -10.26 -4.61
C GLU A 153 5.31 -9.83 -5.63
N ILE A 154 4.23 -9.19 -5.17
CA ILE A 154 3.15 -8.75 -6.07
C ILE A 154 3.63 -7.66 -7.03
N THR A 155 4.47 -6.73 -6.57
CA THR A 155 4.98 -5.66 -7.43
C THR A 155 6.08 -6.15 -8.39
N ASP A 156 6.96 -7.04 -7.95
CA ASP A 156 7.99 -7.65 -8.79
C ASP A 156 7.38 -8.51 -9.91
N ASN A 157 6.30 -9.25 -9.61
CA ASN A 157 5.56 -10.02 -10.61
C ASN A 157 5.15 -9.18 -11.83
N VAL A 158 4.86 -7.89 -11.65
CA VAL A 158 4.53 -7.01 -12.77
C VAL A 158 5.72 -6.82 -13.71
N LEU A 159 6.91 -6.57 -13.15
CA LEU A 159 8.13 -6.36 -13.93
C LEU A 159 8.58 -7.64 -14.64
N VAL A 160 8.45 -8.80 -13.97
CA VAL A 160 8.92 -10.08 -14.49
C VAL A 160 7.95 -10.72 -15.50
N HIS A 161 6.64 -10.60 -15.26
CA HIS A 161 5.64 -11.41 -15.95
C HIS A 161 4.65 -10.62 -16.80
N ALA A 162 4.30 -9.38 -16.43
CA ALA A 162 3.16 -8.71 -17.06
C ALA A 162 3.42 -8.27 -18.50
N LYS A 163 4.68 -7.97 -18.88
CA LYS A 163 5.02 -7.31 -20.16
C LYS A 163 4.18 -6.04 -20.38
N SER A 164 3.89 -5.33 -19.30
CA SER A 164 3.02 -4.15 -19.31
C SER A 164 3.73 -2.95 -19.96
N PRO A 165 3.09 -2.24 -20.90
CA PRO A 165 3.68 -1.09 -21.56
C PRO A 165 3.86 0.09 -20.59
N ILE A 166 3.17 0.10 -19.45
CA ILE A 166 3.26 1.17 -18.45
C ILE A 166 4.02 0.73 -17.19
N GLY A 167 4.54 -0.49 -17.12
CA GLY A 167 4.97 -1.09 -15.86
C GLY A 167 3.77 -1.37 -14.95
N GLY A 168 3.91 -1.12 -13.64
CA GLY A 168 2.85 -1.30 -12.66
C GLY A 168 2.42 -0.01 -11.98
N LEU A 169 1.18 0.00 -11.51
CA LEU A 169 0.66 0.99 -10.56
C LEU A 169 0.45 0.32 -9.21
N VAL A 170 0.89 0.96 -8.12
CA VAL A 170 0.62 0.53 -6.75
C VAL A 170 -0.03 1.65 -5.95
N GLN A 171 -1.01 1.30 -5.12
CA GLN A 171 -1.65 2.23 -4.18
C GLN A 171 -1.88 1.53 -2.83
N VAL A 172 -1.77 2.26 -1.72
CA VAL A 172 -1.96 1.72 -0.37
C VAL A 172 -2.85 2.62 0.48
N SER A 173 -3.77 2.01 1.21
CA SER A 173 -4.63 2.66 2.19
C SER A 173 -4.59 1.92 3.52
N THR A 174 -4.45 2.66 4.61
CA THR A 174 -4.51 2.13 5.98
C THR A 174 -5.84 2.47 6.63
N PHE A 175 -6.38 1.53 7.40
CA PHE A 175 -7.61 1.66 8.15
C PHE A 175 -7.34 1.33 9.62
N GLN A 176 -7.85 2.17 10.52
CA GLN A 176 -7.67 2.02 11.97
C GLN A 176 -8.98 2.00 12.76
N LYS A 177 -10.09 2.35 12.11
CA LYS A 177 -11.41 2.37 12.75
C LYS A 177 -12.06 1.00 12.56
N GLY A 178 -12.29 0.27 13.64
CA GLY A 178 -12.93 -1.05 13.64
C GLY A 178 -11.97 -2.23 13.44
N ALA A 179 -10.97 -2.09 12.57
CA ALA A 179 -9.87 -3.04 12.38
C ALA A 179 -8.58 -2.28 12.02
N LYS A 180 -7.43 -2.80 12.46
CA LYS A 180 -6.09 -2.31 12.08
C LYS A 180 -5.68 -3.03 10.80
N SER A 181 -6.09 -2.51 9.65
CA SER A 181 -5.86 -3.19 8.36
C SER A 181 -5.20 -2.30 7.32
N VAL A 182 -4.54 -2.95 6.36
CA VAL A 182 -3.93 -2.28 5.21
C VAL A 182 -4.43 -2.93 3.95
N GLN A 183 -4.97 -2.11 3.06
CA GLN A 183 -5.27 -2.49 1.70
C GLN A 183 -4.18 -1.96 0.78
N PHE A 184 -3.58 -2.85 0.00
CA PHE A 184 -2.75 -2.47 -1.13
C PHE A 184 -3.33 -3.05 -2.40
N VAL A 185 -3.23 -2.26 -3.47
CA VAL A 185 -3.73 -2.64 -4.79
C VAL A 185 -2.59 -2.44 -5.78
N VAL A 186 -2.36 -3.45 -6.61
CA VAL A 186 -1.42 -3.41 -7.72
C VAL A 186 -2.18 -3.70 -9.00
N ALA A 187 -1.98 -2.88 -10.02
CA ALA A 187 -2.61 -3.03 -11.32
C ALA A 187 -1.61 -2.80 -12.45
N ASP A 188 -1.70 -3.59 -13.51
CA ASP A 188 -0.93 -3.44 -14.73
C ASP A 188 -1.84 -3.50 -15.98
N ALA A 189 -1.29 -3.14 -17.13
CA ALA A 189 -1.98 -3.23 -18.42
C ALA A 189 -1.27 -4.19 -19.39
N GLY A 190 -0.81 -5.31 -18.85
CA GLY A 190 -0.01 -6.32 -19.54
C GLY A 190 -0.83 -7.49 -20.10
N ILE A 191 -0.16 -8.62 -20.29
CA ILE A 191 -0.73 -9.83 -20.90
C ILE A 191 -1.66 -10.62 -19.95
N GLY A 192 -1.57 -10.35 -18.64
CA GLY A 192 -2.34 -11.06 -17.61
C GLY A 192 -1.77 -12.42 -17.21
N ILE A 193 -2.24 -12.93 -16.07
CA ILE A 193 -1.85 -14.23 -15.49
C ILE A 193 -2.11 -15.39 -16.47
N PRO A 194 -3.29 -15.52 -17.11
CA PRO A 194 -3.54 -16.65 -17.99
C PRO A 194 -2.55 -16.72 -19.15
N ALA A 195 -2.27 -15.60 -19.83
CA ALA A 195 -1.33 -15.58 -20.94
C ALA A 195 0.13 -15.77 -20.49
N SER A 196 0.46 -15.36 -19.25
CA SER A 196 1.79 -15.57 -18.68
C SER A 196 2.05 -17.04 -18.30
N LEU A 197 1.06 -17.74 -17.72
CA LEU A 197 1.23 -19.12 -17.23
C LEU A 197 1.07 -20.19 -18.31
N LYS A 198 0.13 -20.03 -19.25
CA LYS A 198 -0.18 -21.03 -20.29
C LYS A 198 1.04 -21.60 -21.05
N PRO A 199 2.08 -20.80 -21.39
CA PRO A 199 3.28 -21.35 -22.05
C PRO A 199 4.07 -22.36 -21.20
N GLY A 200 4.09 -22.20 -19.87
CA GLY A 200 4.74 -23.12 -18.94
C GLY A 200 3.84 -24.25 -18.46
N HIS A 201 2.53 -24.07 -18.58
CA HIS A 201 1.49 -25.02 -18.17
C HIS A 201 0.40 -25.17 -19.25
N PRO A 202 0.69 -25.86 -20.37
CA PRO A 202 -0.26 -26.06 -21.47
C PRO A 202 -1.54 -26.81 -21.08
N GLU A 203 -1.53 -27.48 -19.93
CA GLU A 203 -2.67 -28.17 -19.32
C GLU A 203 -3.76 -27.23 -18.81
N ILE A 204 -3.45 -25.94 -18.60
CA ILE A 204 -4.41 -24.92 -18.15
C ILE A 204 -5.32 -24.53 -19.33
N ARG A 205 -6.62 -24.82 -19.23
CA ARG A 205 -7.59 -24.68 -20.33
C ARG A 205 -8.50 -23.46 -20.21
N SER A 206 -8.53 -22.82 -19.06
CA SER A 206 -9.37 -21.63 -18.82
C SER A 206 -8.64 -20.58 -17.99
N ASP A 207 -9.12 -19.34 -18.06
CA ASP A 207 -8.57 -18.25 -17.24
C ASP A 207 -8.87 -18.47 -15.75
N THR A 208 -10.00 -19.11 -15.41
CA THR A 208 -10.33 -19.47 -14.03
C THR A 208 -9.38 -20.55 -13.49
N GLU A 209 -9.04 -21.55 -14.30
CA GLU A 209 -7.99 -22.52 -13.94
C GLU A 209 -6.63 -21.84 -13.78
N ALA A 210 -6.30 -20.87 -14.64
CA ALA A 210 -5.04 -20.14 -14.52
C ALA A 210 -4.93 -19.38 -13.19
N LEU A 211 -6.01 -18.72 -12.73
CA LEU A 211 -6.02 -18.05 -11.44
C LEU A 211 -5.95 -19.01 -10.26
N ASP A 212 -6.67 -20.14 -10.33
CA ASP A 212 -6.58 -21.20 -9.33
C ASP A 212 -5.15 -21.75 -9.20
N TRP A 213 -4.48 -21.97 -10.33
CA TRP A 213 -3.10 -22.43 -10.36
C TRP A 213 -2.12 -21.39 -9.83
N ALA A 214 -2.31 -20.11 -10.18
CA ALA A 214 -1.40 -19.04 -9.78
C ALA A 214 -1.26 -18.86 -8.26
N ILE A 215 -2.26 -19.27 -7.49
CA ILE A 215 -2.24 -19.21 -6.03
C ILE A 215 -1.82 -20.54 -5.38
N ARG A 216 -1.37 -21.54 -6.12
CA ARG A 216 -0.84 -22.80 -5.57
C ARG A 216 0.65 -22.70 -5.33
N GLU A 217 1.12 -23.36 -4.28
CA GLU A 217 2.54 -23.40 -3.93
C GLU A 217 3.37 -24.02 -5.07
N GLY A 218 4.47 -23.37 -5.42
CA GLY A 218 5.42 -23.85 -6.43
C GLY A 218 4.99 -23.64 -7.90
N VAL A 219 3.88 -22.95 -8.16
CA VAL A 219 3.40 -22.70 -9.53
C VAL A 219 3.99 -21.42 -10.10
N THR A 220 4.68 -21.54 -11.24
CA THR A 220 5.32 -20.43 -11.97
C THR A 220 5.48 -20.78 -13.44
N ARG A 221 5.60 -19.78 -14.31
CA ARG A 221 5.88 -20.01 -15.74
C ARG A 221 7.18 -20.78 -15.99
N ASP A 222 8.22 -20.49 -15.21
CA ASP A 222 9.54 -21.12 -15.33
C ASP A 222 10.24 -21.11 -13.97
N THR A 223 10.64 -22.28 -13.49
CA THR A 223 11.31 -22.46 -12.18
C THR A 223 12.72 -21.86 -12.15
N ARG A 224 13.30 -21.52 -13.31
CA ARG A 224 14.57 -20.78 -13.41
C ARG A 224 14.39 -19.28 -13.22
N ILE A 225 13.18 -18.76 -13.42
CA ILE A 225 12.85 -17.33 -13.31
C ILE A 225 12.29 -17.02 -11.92
N GLY A 226 11.57 -17.95 -11.29
CA GLY A 226 11.06 -17.77 -9.93
C GLY A 226 10.64 -19.10 -9.31
N GLN A 227 10.43 -19.13 -7.99
CA GLN A 227 10.09 -20.37 -7.26
C GLN A 227 8.59 -20.69 -7.25
N GLY A 228 7.73 -19.78 -7.70
CA GLY A 228 6.27 -19.98 -7.71
C GLY A 228 5.59 -19.85 -6.35
N ASN A 229 6.20 -19.11 -5.43
CA ASN A 229 5.69 -18.94 -4.06
C ASN A 229 5.05 -17.58 -3.81
N GLY A 230 5.37 -16.54 -4.59
CA GLY A 230 4.98 -15.15 -4.36
C GLY A 230 3.48 -14.93 -4.15
N LEU A 231 2.67 -15.32 -5.14
CA LEU A 231 1.23 -15.09 -5.11
C LEU A 231 0.52 -16.02 -4.11
N PHE A 232 0.97 -17.27 -3.98
CA PHE A 232 0.49 -18.21 -2.96
C PHE A 232 0.71 -17.65 -1.55
N GLY A 233 1.93 -17.19 -1.24
CA GLY A 233 2.25 -16.59 0.05
C GLY A 233 1.43 -15.32 0.31
N SER A 234 1.22 -14.48 -0.71
CA SER A 234 0.41 -13.27 -0.58
C SER A 234 -1.06 -13.59 -0.25
N TYR A 235 -1.62 -14.59 -0.93
CA TYR A 235 -2.94 -15.13 -0.63
C TYR A 235 -3.01 -15.72 0.80
N ARG A 236 -1.99 -16.48 1.21
CA ARG A 236 -1.88 -17.08 2.55
C ARG A 236 -1.86 -16.02 3.65
N VAL A 237 -1.09 -14.95 3.46
CA VAL A 237 -1.02 -13.82 4.41
C VAL A 237 -2.39 -13.14 4.54
N CYS A 238 -3.08 -12.88 3.43
CA CYS A 238 -4.41 -12.26 3.46
C CYS A 238 -5.48 -13.18 4.08
N SER A 239 -5.49 -14.46 3.71
CA SER A 239 -6.48 -15.42 4.22
C SER A 239 -6.29 -15.71 5.71
N LYS A 240 -5.04 -15.90 6.18
CA LYS A 240 -4.74 -16.09 7.61
C LYS A 240 -5.09 -14.87 8.45
N SER A 241 -4.81 -13.66 7.97
CA SER A 241 -5.21 -12.44 8.68
C SER A 241 -6.73 -12.20 8.69
N LYS A 242 -7.54 -13.03 8.02
CA LYS A 242 -8.97 -12.75 7.77
C LYS A 242 -9.17 -11.43 7.02
N GLY A 243 -8.18 -11.08 6.22
CA GLY A 243 -8.25 -10.01 5.25
C GLY A 243 -8.96 -10.46 3.97
N HIS A 244 -8.90 -9.59 2.97
CA HIS A 244 -9.53 -9.81 1.67
C HIS A 244 -8.46 -9.97 0.60
N PHE A 245 -8.71 -10.81 -0.39
CA PHE A 245 -7.79 -11.01 -1.50
C PHE A 245 -8.61 -11.14 -2.79
N GLN A 246 -8.27 -10.38 -3.81
CA GLN A 246 -8.95 -10.37 -5.09
C GLN A 246 -7.91 -10.31 -6.21
N ILE A 247 -8.15 -11.11 -7.26
CA ILE A 247 -7.41 -11.06 -8.51
C ILE A 247 -8.41 -10.93 -9.66
N ASP A 248 -8.16 -10.00 -10.58
CA ASP A 248 -8.82 -9.96 -11.89
C ASP A 248 -7.75 -10.04 -12.99
N SER A 249 -7.90 -10.99 -13.90
CA SER A 249 -7.01 -11.12 -15.06
C SER A 249 -7.67 -11.95 -16.15
N GLY A 250 -7.66 -11.45 -17.39
CA GLY A 250 -8.40 -12.07 -18.48
C GLY A 250 -9.89 -12.15 -18.14
N HIS A 251 -10.52 -13.28 -18.47
CA HIS A 251 -11.94 -13.54 -18.17
C HIS A 251 -12.19 -14.14 -16.78
N ALA A 252 -11.28 -13.97 -15.82
CA ALA A 252 -11.41 -14.58 -14.50
C ALA A 252 -11.28 -13.59 -13.36
N ARG A 253 -12.09 -13.81 -12.32
CA ARG A 253 -11.98 -13.18 -11.02
C ARG A 253 -11.83 -14.25 -9.95
N LEU A 254 -10.78 -14.16 -9.15
CA LEU A 254 -10.59 -14.92 -7.92
C LEU A 254 -10.82 -13.99 -6.73
N GLU A 255 -11.61 -14.42 -5.76
CA GLU A 255 -11.91 -13.63 -4.56
C GLU A 255 -11.90 -14.51 -3.32
N TYR A 256 -11.21 -14.06 -2.28
CA TYR A 256 -11.34 -14.58 -0.92
C TYR A 256 -12.20 -13.64 -0.09
N ASN A 257 -13.34 -14.15 0.38
CA ASN A 257 -14.25 -13.39 1.22
C ASN A 257 -14.03 -13.73 2.70
N PRO A 258 -13.54 -12.80 3.53
CA PRO A 258 -13.23 -13.09 4.93
C PRO A 258 -14.47 -13.42 5.78
N ARG A 259 -15.66 -12.94 5.39
CA ARG A 259 -16.90 -13.23 6.13
C ARG A 259 -17.33 -14.69 5.97
N ARG A 260 -17.08 -15.27 4.79
CA ARG A 260 -17.42 -16.66 4.48
C ARG A 260 -16.24 -17.61 4.65
N GLN A 261 -15.03 -17.07 4.83
CA GLN A 261 -13.76 -17.81 4.83
C GLN A 261 -13.64 -18.74 3.63
N GLN A 262 -14.15 -18.28 2.49
CA GLN A 262 -14.28 -19.08 1.29
C GLN A 262 -13.63 -18.35 0.12
N MET A 263 -12.92 -19.14 -0.69
CA MET A 263 -12.45 -18.73 -1.99
C MET A 263 -13.53 -19.00 -3.04
N SER A 264 -13.73 -18.04 -3.93
CA SER A 264 -14.56 -18.19 -5.12
C SER A 264 -13.78 -17.78 -6.35
N ILE A 265 -13.94 -18.53 -7.43
CA ILE A 265 -13.39 -18.19 -8.74
C ILE A 265 -14.56 -18.17 -9.72
N THR A 266 -14.65 -17.11 -10.51
CA THR A 266 -15.80 -16.86 -11.40
C THR A 266 -15.33 -16.37 -12.76
N ASN A 267 -16.04 -16.78 -13.82
CA ASN A 267 -15.85 -16.20 -15.13
C ASN A 267 -16.43 -14.78 -15.17
N GLN A 268 -15.71 -13.88 -15.82
CA GLN A 268 -16.12 -12.51 -16.10
C GLN A 268 -16.47 -12.39 -17.58
N THR A 269 -17.64 -11.83 -17.87
CA THR A 269 -18.09 -11.60 -19.25
C THR A 269 -17.15 -10.65 -19.99
N ILE A 270 -16.64 -9.63 -19.28
CA ILE A 270 -15.72 -8.63 -19.81
C ILE A 270 -14.34 -8.94 -19.24
N PRO A 271 -13.29 -9.05 -20.09
CA PRO A 271 -11.96 -9.35 -19.60
C PRO A 271 -11.26 -8.13 -18.99
N TYR A 272 -10.27 -8.39 -18.15
CA TYR A 272 -9.27 -7.39 -17.76
C TYR A 272 -7.94 -7.63 -18.50
N SER A 273 -7.48 -6.65 -19.28
CA SER A 273 -6.24 -6.70 -20.05
C SER A 273 -5.01 -6.40 -19.19
N GLY A 274 -4.62 -7.34 -18.33
CA GLY A 274 -3.52 -7.19 -17.39
C GLY A 274 -3.79 -8.01 -16.13
N THR A 275 -3.21 -7.61 -15.01
CA THR A 275 -3.54 -8.18 -13.71
C THR A 275 -3.86 -7.08 -12.70
N LEU A 276 -5.01 -7.21 -12.03
CA LEU A 276 -5.33 -6.46 -10.83
C LEU A 276 -5.20 -7.40 -9.65
N ILE A 277 -4.47 -6.99 -8.62
CA ILE A 277 -4.44 -7.64 -7.31
C ILE A 277 -4.85 -6.62 -6.26
N ALA A 278 -5.89 -6.94 -5.49
CA ALA A 278 -6.28 -6.18 -4.32
C ALA A 278 -6.16 -7.07 -3.09
N ALA A 279 -5.30 -6.67 -2.16
CA ALA A 279 -4.98 -7.43 -0.96
C ALA A 279 -5.19 -6.56 0.27
N THR A 280 -5.93 -7.09 1.24
CA THR A 280 -6.12 -6.49 2.55
C THR A 280 -5.54 -7.42 3.59
N ILE A 281 -4.66 -6.90 4.45
CA ILE A 281 -4.10 -7.63 5.60
C ILE A 281 -4.61 -6.97 6.87
N ASP A 282 -5.12 -7.79 7.79
CA ASP A 282 -5.53 -7.35 9.13
C ASP A 282 -4.43 -7.65 10.17
N PHE A 283 -4.02 -6.63 10.90
CA PHE A 283 -3.00 -6.66 11.95
C PHE A 283 -3.60 -6.57 13.36
N SER A 284 -4.92 -6.75 13.49
CA SER A 284 -5.61 -6.65 14.79
C SER A 284 -5.29 -7.83 15.71
N ASN A 285 -4.83 -8.96 15.18
CA ASN A 285 -4.34 -10.10 15.96
C ASN A 285 -2.83 -10.29 15.76
N PRO A 286 -2.00 -9.89 16.73
CA PRO A 286 -0.54 -10.03 16.66
C PRO A 286 -0.09 -11.48 16.42
N LYS A 287 1.00 -11.65 15.66
CA LYS A 287 1.68 -12.94 15.39
C LYS A 287 0.89 -13.92 14.54
N LEU A 288 -0.26 -13.52 14.03
CA LEU A 288 -1.11 -14.37 13.18
C LEU A 288 -0.44 -14.72 11.84
N LEU A 289 0.53 -13.90 11.41
CA LEU A 289 1.19 -14.04 10.11
C LEU A 289 2.55 -14.73 10.17
N ALA A 290 3.07 -15.05 11.37
CA ALA A 290 4.37 -15.72 11.51
C ALA A 290 4.45 -17.04 10.72
N ASP A 291 3.36 -17.81 10.71
CA ASP A 291 3.27 -19.08 9.96
C ASP A 291 2.71 -18.91 8.54
N ALA A 292 2.46 -17.68 8.08
CA ALA A 292 1.93 -17.43 6.74
C ALA A 292 3.01 -17.65 5.67
N LEU A 293 4.28 -17.42 6.01
CA LEU A 293 5.47 -17.59 5.15
C LEU A 293 6.23 -18.90 5.44
N GLN A 294 5.51 -19.97 5.78
CA GLN A 294 6.09 -21.32 5.82
C GLN A 294 5.87 -21.99 4.46
N PHE A 295 6.95 -22.23 3.72
CA PHE A 295 6.94 -22.90 2.42
C PHE A 295 7.68 -24.23 2.53
N LYS A 296 7.09 -25.33 2.05
CA LYS A 296 7.67 -26.68 2.13
C LYS A 296 8.18 -27.09 3.54
N GLY A 297 7.60 -26.55 4.61
CA GLY A 297 7.99 -26.83 5.99
C GLY A 297 9.16 -25.97 6.52
N GLU A 298 9.76 -25.10 5.70
CA GLU A 298 10.76 -24.13 6.13
C GLU A 298 10.15 -22.77 6.39
N THR A 299 10.59 -22.10 7.47
CA THR A 299 10.16 -20.74 7.79
C THR A 299 11.00 -19.76 7.01
N TYR A 300 10.40 -19.07 6.05
CA TYR A 300 11.08 -17.99 5.34
C TYR A 300 11.16 -16.77 6.24
N ARG A 301 12.39 -16.34 6.56
CA ARG A 301 12.66 -15.08 7.28
C ARG A 301 13.29 -14.11 6.28
N PRO A 302 12.51 -13.23 5.65
CA PRO A 302 13.08 -12.17 4.85
C PRO A 302 13.97 -11.30 5.75
N THR A 303 15.11 -10.84 5.22
CA THR A 303 15.75 -9.64 5.77
C THR A 303 14.73 -8.51 5.63
N ASP A 304 14.30 -7.95 6.75
CA ASP A 304 13.24 -6.94 6.75
C ASP A 304 13.82 -5.52 6.67
N TYR A 305 13.00 -4.59 6.20
CA TYR A 305 13.34 -3.17 6.09
C TYR A 305 13.90 -2.58 7.39
N VAL A 306 13.45 -3.10 8.54
CA VAL A 306 13.89 -2.61 9.85
C VAL A 306 15.36 -2.94 10.08
N GLU A 307 15.76 -4.17 9.77
CA GLU A 307 17.16 -4.60 9.82
C GLU A 307 18.03 -3.74 8.90
N PHE A 308 17.64 -3.60 7.64
CA PHE A 308 18.46 -2.89 6.65
C PHE A 308 18.56 -1.38 6.92
N THR A 309 17.48 -0.75 7.39
CA THR A 309 17.39 0.70 7.49
C THR A 309 17.82 1.24 8.84
N TYR A 310 17.46 0.54 9.93
CA TYR A 310 17.63 1.07 11.28
C TYR A 310 18.69 0.33 12.09
N GLU A 311 18.89 -0.96 11.85
CA GLU A 311 19.88 -1.74 12.59
C GLU A 311 21.28 -1.52 12.00
N GLY A 312 22.23 -1.07 12.83
CA GLY A 312 23.63 -0.98 12.43
C GLY A 312 24.24 -2.36 12.17
N ARG A 313 25.33 -2.40 11.39
CA ARG A 313 26.16 -3.61 11.28
C ARG A 313 26.65 -4.04 12.66
N ASP A 314 26.73 -5.34 12.89
CA ASP A 314 27.29 -5.96 14.11
C ASP A 314 26.46 -5.79 15.41
N GLY A 315 25.15 -5.57 15.30
CA GLY A 315 24.25 -5.57 16.47
C GLY A 315 24.38 -4.32 17.36
N GLY A 316 24.93 -3.24 16.81
CA GLY A 316 25.01 -1.93 17.45
C GLY A 316 23.64 -1.28 17.70
N PRO A 317 23.63 -0.05 18.29
CA PRO A 317 22.39 0.66 18.53
C PRO A 317 21.64 0.94 17.23
N VAL A 318 20.31 0.99 17.35
CA VAL A 318 19.40 1.30 16.25
C VAL A 318 19.49 2.79 15.96
N SER A 319 19.71 3.17 14.71
CA SER A 319 19.87 4.57 14.29
C SER A 319 18.56 5.11 13.73
N PHE A 320 17.96 6.10 14.39
CA PHE A 320 16.73 6.75 13.97
C PHE A 320 16.99 8.23 13.65
N LEU A 321 17.23 8.55 12.38
CA LEU A 321 17.54 9.91 11.95
C LEU A 321 16.27 10.74 11.77
N LEU A 322 15.96 11.61 12.74
CA LEU A 322 14.65 12.26 12.85
C LEU A 322 14.27 13.11 11.62
N ARG A 323 15.25 13.69 10.91
CA ARG A 323 15.00 14.49 9.72
C ARG A 323 14.43 13.72 8.53
N ASP A 324 14.71 12.43 8.44
CA ASP A 324 14.25 11.58 7.33
C ASP A 324 12.84 11.02 7.62
N GLU A 325 12.37 11.19 8.85
CA GLU A 325 11.18 10.57 9.41
C GLU A 325 9.97 11.49 9.43
N CYS A 326 10.18 12.79 9.14
CA CYS A 326 9.12 13.77 9.14
C CYS A 326 9.43 14.94 8.22
N THR A 327 8.41 15.47 7.54
CA THR A 327 8.55 16.66 6.68
C THR A 327 8.44 17.98 7.46
N SER A 328 7.89 17.97 8.68
CA SER A 328 7.74 19.19 9.49
C SER A 328 7.74 18.93 11.00
N PHE A 329 8.48 19.74 11.74
CA PHE A 329 8.59 19.64 13.20
C PHE A 329 7.66 20.60 13.96
N GLY A 330 6.75 21.26 13.23
CA GLY A 330 5.94 22.36 13.75
C GLY A 330 4.64 21.95 14.44
N SER A 331 4.16 20.72 14.24
CA SER A 331 2.76 20.39 14.59
C SER A 331 2.61 19.07 15.35
N ARG A 332 1.52 18.98 16.11
CA ARG A 332 1.05 17.73 16.71
C ARG A 332 0.76 16.65 15.65
N VAL A 333 0.18 17.05 14.51
CA VAL A 333 -0.21 16.12 13.44
C VAL A 333 1.00 15.38 12.88
N SER A 334 2.14 16.05 12.80
CA SER A 334 3.39 15.47 12.30
C SER A 334 4.18 14.69 13.37
N GLY A 335 3.95 14.94 14.66
CA GLY A 335 4.56 14.17 15.75
C GLY A 335 3.97 12.77 15.98
N LYS A 336 2.67 12.57 15.69
CA LYS A 336 2.01 11.26 15.90
C LYS A 336 2.64 10.12 15.08
N PRO A 337 2.91 10.27 13.76
CA PRO A 337 3.58 9.24 12.97
C PRO A 337 4.99 8.91 13.48
N VAL A 338 5.75 9.93 13.91
CA VAL A 338 7.08 9.77 14.49
C VAL A 338 7.01 8.96 15.78
N ARG A 339 6.10 9.30 16.71
CA ARG A 339 5.87 8.50 17.92
C ARG A 339 5.59 7.05 17.55
N GLN A 340 4.65 6.86 16.62
CA GLN A 340 4.16 5.53 16.30
C GLN A 340 5.27 4.65 15.73
N LYS A 341 6.07 5.24 14.84
CA LYS A 341 7.20 4.59 14.23
C LYS A 341 8.29 4.25 15.24
N LEU A 342 8.67 5.20 16.11
CA LEU A 342 9.61 4.96 17.21
C LEU A 342 9.15 3.80 18.10
N HIS A 343 7.88 3.82 18.52
CA HIS A 343 7.31 2.74 19.33
C HIS A 343 7.41 1.37 18.63
N ASN A 344 7.04 1.30 17.36
CA ASN A 344 7.13 0.06 16.57
C ASN A 344 8.58 -0.41 16.45
N ILE A 345 9.53 0.48 16.12
CA ILE A 345 10.95 0.12 16.00
C ILE A 345 11.52 -0.36 17.34
N ILE A 346 11.25 0.33 18.45
CA ILE A 346 11.70 -0.07 19.80
C ILE A 346 11.19 -1.47 20.14
N LYS A 347 9.94 -1.76 19.79
CA LYS A 347 9.33 -3.08 19.99
C LYS A 347 9.92 -4.16 19.08
N MET A 348 10.27 -3.85 17.83
CA MET A 348 10.80 -4.82 16.87
C MET A 348 12.29 -5.13 17.05
N THR A 349 13.04 -4.25 17.70
CA THR A 349 14.51 -4.32 17.84
C THR A 349 14.94 -4.76 19.24
N ASP A 350 14.16 -5.68 19.84
CA ASP A 350 14.28 -6.18 21.22
C ASP A 350 15.67 -6.02 21.85
N SER A 351 15.71 -5.42 23.05
CA SER A 351 16.89 -5.07 23.87
C SER A 351 17.85 -4.00 23.36
N ARG A 352 17.78 -3.57 22.09
CA ARG A 352 18.70 -2.54 21.56
C ARG A 352 18.28 -1.12 21.92
N VAL A 353 19.27 -0.28 22.21
CA VAL A 353 19.06 1.17 22.37
C VAL A 353 18.78 1.78 20.99
N VAL A 354 17.78 2.66 20.92
CA VAL A 354 17.44 3.47 19.75
C VAL A 354 18.02 4.87 19.96
N ASN A 355 19.01 5.21 19.14
CA ASN A 355 19.58 6.53 19.04
C ASN A 355 18.69 7.38 18.13
N VAL A 356 17.93 8.31 18.72
CA VAL A 356 17.18 9.32 17.99
C VAL A 356 18.14 10.46 17.66
N ASP A 357 18.55 10.53 16.41
CA ASP A 357 19.53 11.49 15.91
C ASP A 357 18.84 12.76 15.41
N PHE A 358 19.20 13.90 16.02
CA PHE A 358 18.67 15.23 15.71
C PHE A 358 19.57 16.01 14.73
N SER A 359 20.58 15.37 14.13
CA SER A 359 21.44 15.99 13.13
C SER A 359 20.62 16.60 11.99
N GLY A 360 20.75 17.92 11.82
CA GLY A 360 20.01 18.68 10.80
C GLY A 360 18.56 19.02 11.18
N VAL A 361 18.16 18.86 12.45
CA VAL A 361 16.87 19.32 12.97
C VAL A 361 17.07 20.65 13.71
N PRO A 362 16.73 21.80 13.10
CA PRO A 362 17.07 23.11 13.65
C PRO A 362 16.17 23.51 14.84
N VAL A 363 14.90 23.12 14.84
CA VAL A 363 13.95 23.43 15.92
C VAL A 363 12.74 22.50 15.83
N ILE A 364 12.11 22.23 16.98
CA ILE A 364 10.82 21.54 17.07
C ILE A 364 9.84 22.38 17.87
N SER A 365 8.53 22.23 17.65
CA SER A 365 7.53 22.89 18.49
C SER A 365 7.27 22.10 19.77
N SER A 366 6.82 22.76 20.84
CA SER A 366 6.41 22.10 22.09
C SER A 366 5.30 21.06 21.85
N SER A 367 4.39 21.33 20.91
CA SER A 367 3.33 20.38 20.54
C SER A 367 3.86 19.13 19.84
N PHE A 368 4.92 19.27 19.04
CA PHE A 368 5.62 18.14 18.42
C PHE A 368 6.37 17.34 19.49
N ALA A 369 7.11 18.01 20.39
CA ALA A 369 7.85 17.36 21.47
C ALA A 369 6.94 16.52 22.37
N ASP A 370 5.79 17.07 22.78
CA ASP A 370 4.77 16.32 23.55
C ASP A 370 4.20 15.13 22.77
N GLU A 371 3.84 15.32 21.50
CA GLU A 371 3.22 14.24 20.72
C GLU A 371 4.18 13.11 20.40
N ALA A 372 5.43 13.44 20.04
CA ALA A 372 6.45 12.51 19.59
C ALA A 372 7.15 11.81 20.77
N PHE A 373 7.55 12.56 21.80
CA PHE A 373 8.38 12.05 22.89
C PHE A 373 7.64 11.97 24.23
N GLY A 374 6.89 13.00 24.61
CA GLY A 374 6.14 12.99 25.88
C GLY A 374 5.12 11.85 25.95
N LYS A 375 4.34 11.65 24.89
CA LYS A 375 3.41 10.52 24.78
C LYS A 375 4.10 9.18 24.56
N LEU A 376 5.26 9.14 23.91
CA LEU A 376 6.06 7.92 23.79
C LEU A 376 6.56 7.45 25.16
N PHE A 377 7.00 8.39 25.99
CA PHE A 377 7.41 8.14 27.38
C PHE A 377 6.27 7.51 28.20
N LEU A 378 5.04 8.01 28.06
CA LEU A 378 3.89 7.38 28.71
C LEU A 378 3.59 5.99 28.15
N GLN A 379 3.71 5.82 26.83
CA GLN A 379 3.38 4.56 26.16
C GLN A 379 4.36 3.43 26.50
N LEU A 380 5.66 3.72 26.62
CA LEU A 380 6.69 2.74 27.02
C LEU A 380 6.80 2.60 28.55
N GLY A 381 6.44 3.65 29.29
CA GLY A 381 6.73 3.79 30.70
C GLY A 381 8.16 4.30 30.97
N PRO A 382 8.42 4.89 32.16
CA PRO A 382 9.65 5.61 32.43
C PRO A 382 10.92 4.77 32.30
N MET A 383 10.91 3.56 32.87
CA MET A 383 12.09 2.68 32.87
C MET A 383 12.48 2.27 31.45
N GLN A 384 11.50 1.79 30.67
CA GLN A 384 11.77 1.34 29.31
C GLN A 384 12.20 2.51 28.42
N PHE A 385 11.57 3.68 28.54
CA PHE A 385 11.98 4.86 27.77
C PHE A 385 13.43 5.24 28.05
N MET A 386 13.82 5.37 29.33
CA MET A 386 15.18 5.77 29.70
C MET A 386 16.24 4.74 29.32
N GLN A 387 15.89 3.45 29.31
CA GLN A 387 16.80 2.37 28.91
C GLN A 387 16.93 2.24 27.39
N ARG A 388 15.85 2.49 26.65
CA ARG A 388 15.76 2.17 25.21
C ARG A 388 15.89 3.38 24.29
N VAL A 389 15.65 4.60 24.76
CA VAL A 389 15.67 5.81 23.92
C VAL A 389 16.83 6.70 24.33
N ARG A 390 17.73 6.98 23.39
CA ARG A 390 18.82 7.92 23.57
C ARG A 390 18.70 9.04 22.54
N LEU A 391 18.65 10.29 23.00
CA LEU A 391 18.68 11.45 22.13
C LEU A 391 20.15 11.77 21.82
N VAL A 392 20.51 11.90 20.55
CA VAL A 392 21.89 12.21 20.12
C VAL A 392 21.89 13.37 19.13
N ASN A 393 22.98 14.13 19.11
CA ASN A 393 23.15 15.33 18.27
C ASN A 393 22.02 16.38 18.46
N THR A 394 21.49 16.47 19.68
CA THR A 394 20.51 17.48 20.08
C THR A 394 21.17 18.85 20.30
N ILE A 395 20.38 19.91 20.14
CA ILE A 395 20.72 21.25 20.61
C ILE A 395 19.94 21.56 21.90
N ASP A 396 20.51 22.38 22.78
CA ASP A 396 19.97 22.66 24.12
C ASP A 396 18.49 23.09 24.13
N THR A 397 18.07 23.86 23.13
CA THR A 397 16.69 24.34 22.99
C THR A 397 15.71 23.19 22.71
N VAL A 398 16.09 22.26 21.82
CA VAL A 398 15.29 21.08 21.48
C VAL A 398 15.23 20.12 22.67
N GLU A 399 16.37 19.88 23.31
CA GLU A 399 16.45 19.02 24.49
C GLU A 399 15.58 19.55 25.64
N SER A 400 15.64 20.86 25.91
CA SER A 400 14.80 21.51 26.92
C SER A 400 13.30 21.35 26.64
N LEU A 401 12.88 21.42 25.36
CA LEU A 401 11.49 21.22 24.97
C LEU A 401 11.04 19.76 25.17
N ILE A 402 11.91 18.79 24.88
CA ILE A 402 11.62 17.37 25.08
C ILE A 402 11.54 17.05 26.58
N ASN A 403 12.51 17.51 27.37
CA ASN A 403 12.52 17.31 28.82
C ASN A 403 11.28 17.90 29.48
N ARG A 404 10.91 19.13 29.11
CA ARG A 404 9.67 19.76 29.60
C ARG A 404 8.42 18.94 29.24
N ALA A 405 8.36 18.40 28.03
CA ALA A 405 7.24 17.56 27.61
C ALA A 405 7.16 16.26 28.43
N ILE A 406 8.29 15.61 28.69
CA ILE A 406 8.37 14.40 29.53
C ILE A 406 7.97 14.72 30.98
N GLU A 407 8.52 15.77 31.58
CA GLU A 407 8.20 16.19 32.96
C GLU A 407 6.70 16.47 33.14
N GLN A 408 6.08 17.15 32.17
CA GLN A 408 4.64 17.41 32.21
C GLN A 408 3.84 16.11 32.22
N ARG A 409 4.26 15.10 31.45
CA ARG A 409 3.61 13.79 31.38
C ARG A 409 3.85 12.94 32.63
N MET A 410 5.02 13.04 33.25
CA MET A 410 5.31 12.39 34.54
C MET A 410 4.37 12.88 35.64
N LYS A 411 4.16 14.21 35.75
CA LYS A 411 3.28 14.79 36.78
C LYS A 411 1.82 14.35 36.62
N VAL A 412 1.32 14.29 35.39
CA VAL A 412 -0.06 13.86 35.09
C VAL A 412 -0.24 12.35 35.26
N GLY A 413 0.74 11.53 34.84
CA GLY A 413 0.67 10.07 35.03
C GLY A 413 0.68 9.64 36.50
N LEU A 414 1.34 10.40 37.37
CA LEU A 414 1.34 10.17 38.81
C LEU A 414 0.01 10.56 39.50
N SER A 415 -0.74 11.52 38.95
CA SER A 415 -2.05 11.89 39.50
C SER A 415 -3.17 10.92 39.14
N ASP A 416 -3.09 10.24 37.99
CA ASP A 416 -4.09 9.25 37.56
C ASP A 416 -3.87 7.85 38.20
N ALA A 417 -2.66 7.55 38.67
CA ALA A 417 -2.34 6.29 39.35
C ALA A 417 -2.59 6.32 40.88
N GLY A 418 -3.04 7.45 41.42
CA GLY A 418 -3.24 7.71 42.84
C GLY A 418 -4.71 7.70 43.31
N VAL A 419 -5.62 7.08 42.56
CA VAL A 419 -7.04 6.91 42.93
C VAL A 419 -7.44 5.44 42.94
#